data_AF-A0A157LGC2-F1
#
_entry.id   AF-A0A157LGC2-F1
#
_cell.length_a   1.000
_cell.length_b   1.000
_cell.length_c   1.000
_cell.angle_alpha   90.00
_cell.angle_beta   90.00
_cell.angle_gamma   90.00
#
_symmetry.space_group_name_H-M   'P 1'
#
loop_
_entity.id
_entity.type
_entity.pdbx_description
1 polymer ?
#
loop_
_entity_poly.entity_id
_entity_poly.type
_entity_poly.pdbx_seq_one_letter_code
_entity_poly.pdbx_strand_id
1 'polypeptide(L)'
;MAVTDTALEWWDRLCTQAGLELRTGRNKPGRDADLEDALRMHLVTEWSPTPRKGDIRLRDLLRTDAKASAPQVTVSHFLETVRTHLRDFACMLADILDTQACAQTHRGADTLRLALRLQDDTVALHTRAQLQEQMDAVRQALDTRIAPADPRTLAAWINEIGGRLIGVLTLPLWKARHVLYPVWTGTRLLRAAREHADRFHFHTQGDTLPFTPGGKRLATYEYDGEQFDIWIELRSALLRGQGKRKRGRYPDFRVVRATLNGNHNDATRFVLECQHRHECDSANAIRAIGDYTQACPDTDILLVYPRPAIAVDMIARAFASRADHFRIITHATAGRERQHPALHDSIRDILFNGARNKAVPSPAFTAIETPPPLPTAAPQVPNALRQDLAATVLLEWTDALQDVDLRLVLINDGKNPQTVAYDHTGSLAEAPYAQLMQDVVTGPGQEVIEISRWGDASYLISVRNFSQTGALSTATVACRIRIQGGTTWVLKPSHPRDYEWTVGTITVVGDEIHMAPYAGETVLSS
;
A
#
# COMPACT_ATOMS: atom_id res chain seq x y z
N MET A 1 30.05 -28.45 -24.25
CA MET A 1 30.76 -27.28 -23.68
C MET A 1 32.02 -27.75 -23.01
N ALA A 2 33.13 -27.04 -23.19
CA ALA A 2 34.41 -27.46 -22.63
C ALA A 2 34.48 -27.12 -21.14
N VAL A 3 35.09 -28.00 -20.34
CA VAL A 3 35.37 -27.79 -18.90
C VAL A 3 36.35 -26.61 -18.66
N THR A 4 36.80 -25.98 -19.73
CA THR A 4 37.81 -24.91 -19.75
C THR A 4 37.23 -23.51 -19.65
N ASP A 5 35.90 -23.35 -19.62
CA ASP A 5 35.30 -22.02 -19.45
C ASP A 5 35.83 -21.38 -18.14
N THR A 6 36.18 -20.11 -18.20
CA THR A 6 36.62 -19.27 -17.08
C THR A 6 35.43 -18.52 -16.48
N ALA A 7 35.60 -17.95 -15.28
CA ALA A 7 34.58 -17.10 -14.67
C ALA A 7 34.24 -15.87 -15.55
N LEU A 8 35.24 -15.33 -16.26
CA LEU A 8 35.05 -14.25 -17.23
C LEU A 8 34.13 -14.67 -18.38
N GLU A 9 34.35 -15.85 -18.97
CA GLU A 9 33.51 -16.35 -20.07
C GLU A 9 32.07 -16.61 -19.63
N TRP A 10 31.88 -17.09 -18.39
CA TRP A 10 30.55 -17.23 -17.81
C TRP A 10 29.89 -15.87 -17.53
N TRP A 11 30.61 -14.88 -17.03
CA TRP A 11 30.08 -13.53 -16.88
C TRP A 11 29.65 -12.94 -18.23
N ASP A 12 30.47 -13.10 -19.27
CA ASP A 12 30.16 -12.67 -20.62
C ASP A 12 28.91 -13.40 -21.16
N ARG A 13 28.80 -14.70 -20.90
CA ARG A 13 27.63 -15.51 -21.27
C ARG A 13 26.36 -15.05 -20.55
N LEU A 14 26.41 -14.80 -19.24
CA LEU A 14 25.27 -14.26 -18.49
C LEU A 14 24.84 -12.92 -19.08
N CYS A 15 25.79 -12.02 -19.35
CA CYS A 15 25.49 -10.73 -19.95
C CYS A 15 24.81 -10.85 -21.31
N THR A 16 25.37 -11.64 -22.22
CA THR A 16 24.84 -11.77 -23.58
C THR A 16 23.57 -12.60 -23.66
N GLN A 17 23.50 -13.75 -22.99
CA GLN A 17 22.37 -14.68 -23.10
C GLN A 17 21.18 -14.26 -22.23
N ALA A 18 21.42 -13.70 -21.04
CA ALA A 18 20.33 -13.17 -20.21
C ALA A 18 19.87 -11.77 -20.64
N GLY A 19 20.69 -11.09 -21.46
CA GLY A 19 20.45 -9.71 -21.86
C GLY A 19 20.61 -8.76 -20.68
N LEU A 20 21.69 -8.92 -19.89
CA LEU A 20 21.98 -8.01 -18.79
C LEU A 20 22.40 -6.65 -19.33
N GLU A 21 21.69 -5.61 -18.92
CA GLU A 21 21.96 -4.24 -19.30
C GLU A 21 22.81 -3.61 -18.20
N LEU A 22 24.12 -3.78 -18.27
CA LEU A 22 25.01 -3.24 -17.22
C LEU A 22 25.20 -1.73 -17.34
N ARG A 23 25.12 -1.17 -18.55
CA ARG A 23 25.32 0.25 -18.82
C ARG A 23 24.37 0.72 -19.91
N THR A 24 23.96 1.98 -19.82
CA THR A 24 23.26 2.69 -20.91
C THR A 24 24.22 3.66 -21.61
N GLY A 25 23.73 4.38 -22.62
CA GLY A 25 24.51 5.40 -23.33
C GLY A 25 25.20 6.39 -22.38
N ARG A 26 26.36 6.91 -22.78
CA ARG A 26 27.24 7.77 -21.95
C ARG A 26 27.79 7.10 -20.69
N ASN A 27 27.92 5.77 -20.68
CA ASN A 27 28.51 5.00 -19.58
C ASN A 27 27.75 5.14 -18.24
N LYS A 28 26.47 5.49 -18.29
CA LYS A 28 25.61 5.49 -17.12
C LYS A 28 25.33 4.05 -16.67
N PRO A 29 25.08 3.80 -15.37
CA PRO A 29 24.56 2.53 -14.90
C PRO A 29 23.37 2.07 -15.75
N GLY A 30 23.34 0.77 -16.04
CA GLY A 30 22.25 0.05 -16.71
C GLY A 30 21.45 -0.77 -15.70
N ARG A 31 20.32 -1.34 -16.15
CA ARG A 31 19.32 -2.06 -15.34
C ARG A 31 19.94 -3.04 -14.35
N ASP A 32 21.04 -3.67 -14.74
CA ASP A 32 21.70 -4.75 -14.01
C ASP A 32 23.05 -4.34 -13.41
N ALA A 33 23.32 -3.04 -13.30
CA ALA A 33 24.53 -2.52 -12.65
C ALA A 33 24.60 -2.82 -11.15
N ASP A 34 23.46 -2.89 -10.46
CA ASP A 34 23.36 -3.28 -9.04
C ASP A 34 23.80 -4.73 -8.81
N LEU A 35 23.41 -5.65 -9.70
CA LEU A 35 23.89 -7.04 -9.67
C LEU A 35 25.41 -7.09 -9.89
N GLU A 36 25.94 -6.37 -10.89
CA GLU A 36 27.39 -6.30 -11.13
C GLU A 36 28.15 -5.80 -9.91
N ASP A 37 27.68 -4.71 -9.29
CA ASP A 37 28.30 -4.13 -8.11
C ASP A 37 28.25 -5.08 -6.91
N ALA A 38 27.13 -5.76 -6.69
CA ALA A 38 26.97 -6.73 -5.61
C ALA A 38 27.94 -7.92 -5.77
N LEU A 39 28.00 -8.51 -6.97
CA LEU A 39 28.92 -9.59 -7.29
C LEU A 39 30.38 -9.16 -7.11
N ARG A 40 30.73 -7.98 -7.60
CA ARG A 40 32.09 -7.42 -7.43
C ARG A 40 32.45 -7.26 -5.96
N MET A 41 31.54 -6.71 -5.15
CA MET A 41 31.79 -6.53 -3.71
C MET A 41 31.95 -7.86 -2.98
N HIS A 42 31.14 -8.86 -3.31
CA HIS A 42 31.23 -10.20 -2.72
C HIS A 42 32.59 -10.83 -3.00
N LEU A 43 32.97 -10.91 -4.28
CA LEU A 43 34.22 -11.54 -4.71
C LEU A 43 35.46 -10.81 -4.15
N VAL A 44 35.42 -9.47 -4.06
CA VAL A 44 36.51 -8.68 -3.44
C VAL A 44 36.59 -8.88 -1.93
N THR A 45 35.48 -9.16 -1.24
CA THR A 45 35.50 -9.37 0.21
C THR A 45 36.09 -10.74 0.56
N GLU A 46 35.78 -11.75 -0.25
CA GLU A 46 36.27 -13.12 -0.03
C GLU A 46 37.71 -13.31 -0.50
N TRP A 47 38.20 -12.47 -1.41
CA TRP A 47 39.58 -12.54 -1.88
C TRP A 47 40.42 -11.38 -1.35
N SER A 48 41.64 -11.67 -0.92
CA SER A 48 42.57 -10.64 -0.41
C SER A 48 43.40 -9.85 -1.45
N PRO A 49 43.24 -9.91 -2.79
CA PRO A 49 43.97 -8.99 -3.63
C PRO A 49 43.36 -7.60 -3.49
N THR A 50 44.18 -6.64 -3.07
CA THR A 50 43.84 -5.22 -3.09
C THR A 50 43.42 -4.87 -4.52
N PRO A 51 42.17 -4.43 -4.76
CA PRO A 51 41.72 -4.07 -6.10
C PRO A 51 42.70 -3.05 -6.70
N ARG A 52 43.15 -3.26 -7.94
CA ARG A 52 44.05 -2.28 -8.56
C ARG A 52 43.26 -0.99 -8.78
N LYS A 53 43.95 0.14 -8.68
CA LYS A 53 43.39 1.45 -9.01
C LYS A 53 42.92 1.44 -10.47
N GLY A 54 41.62 1.21 -10.70
CA GLY A 54 41.05 1.05 -12.04
C GLY A 54 40.11 -0.15 -12.21
N ASP A 55 40.09 -1.12 -11.29
CA ASP A 55 39.17 -2.28 -11.30
C ASP A 55 37.75 -1.85 -10.88
N ILE A 56 37.16 -0.95 -11.65
CA ILE A 56 35.85 -0.35 -11.39
C ILE A 56 34.73 -1.36 -11.70
N ARG A 57 34.99 -2.34 -12.58
CA ARG A 57 33.97 -3.27 -13.11
C ARG A 57 34.28 -4.72 -12.76
N LEU A 58 33.23 -5.52 -12.64
CA LEU A 58 33.36 -6.96 -12.41
C LEU A 58 34.12 -7.64 -13.56
N ARG A 59 33.81 -7.26 -14.81
CA ARG A 59 34.49 -7.82 -15.98
C ARG A 59 35.99 -7.58 -15.96
N ASP A 60 36.44 -6.40 -15.52
CA ASP A 60 37.86 -6.05 -15.48
C ASP A 60 38.57 -6.84 -14.36
N LEU A 61 37.90 -7.01 -13.22
CA LEU A 61 38.37 -7.87 -12.13
C LEU A 61 38.52 -9.33 -12.58
N LEU A 62 37.49 -9.91 -13.20
CA LEU A 62 37.53 -11.29 -13.71
C LEU A 62 38.57 -11.47 -14.83
N ARG A 63 38.77 -10.46 -15.67
CA ARG A 63 39.81 -10.47 -16.71
C ARG A 63 41.21 -10.45 -16.12
N THR A 64 41.43 -9.66 -15.06
CA THR A 64 42.71 -9.61 -14.37
C THR A 64 43.00 -10.94 -13.69
N ASP A 65 42.01 -11.53 -13.02
CA ASP A 65 42.13 -12.86 -12.40
C ASP A 65 42.41 -13.97 -13.42
N ALA A 66 41.67 -14.00 -14.54
CA ALA A 66 41.87 -14.99 -15.60
C ALA A 66 43.26 -14.93 -16.27
N LYS A 67 43.96 -13.78 -16.18
CA LYS A 67 45.34 -13.61 -16.67
C LYS A 67 46.41 -13.93 -15.63
N ALA A 68 46.03 -14.11 -14.36
CA ALA A 68 46.98 -14.47 -13.33
C ALA A 68 47.53 -15.88 -13.58
N SER A 69 48.75 -16.16 -13.11
CA SER A 69 49.34 -17.51 -13.19
C SER A 69 48.56 -18.54 -12.37
N ALA A 70 47.78 -18.10 -11.38
CA ALA A 70 46.89 -18.90 -10.56
C ALA A 70 45.57 -18.15 -10.32
N PRO A 71 44.59 -18.24 -11.24
CA PRO A 71 43.27 -17.62 -11.09
C PRO A 71 42.60 -18.06 -9.79
N GLN A 72 42.09 -17.11 -9.01
CA GLN A 72 41.39 -17.35 -7.74
C GLN A 72 39.89 -17.59 -7.97
N VAL A 73 39.32 -17.01 -9.02
CA VAL A 73 37.90 -17.18 -9.35
C VAL A 73 37.66 -18.48 -10.09
N THR A 74 37.35 -19.55 -9.36
CA THR A 74 36.81 -20.75 -10.03
C THR A 74 35.42 -20.46 -10.60
N VAL A 75 35.07 -21.10 -11.70
CA VAL A 75 33.71 -20.99 -12.29
C VAL A 75 32.64 -21.35 -11.28
N SER A 76 32.84 -22.43 -10.51
CA SER A 76 31.87 -22.88 -9.52
C SER A 76 31.64 -21.84 -8.45
N HIS A 77 32.72 -21.24 -7.92
CA HIS A 77 32.61 -20.17 -6.96
C HIS A 77 31.89 -18.94 -7.52
N PHE A 78 32.20 -18.55 -8.76
CA PHE A 78 31.50 -17.45 -9.42
C PHE A 78 30.00 -17.71 -9.58
N LEU A 79 29.60 -18.87 -10.11
CA LEU A 79 28.19 -19.23 -10.30
C LEU A 79 27.45 -19.38 -8.96
N GLU A 80 28.11 -19.87 -7.92
CA GLU A 80 27.60 -19.90 -6.55
C GLU A 80 27.36 -18.50 -5.97
N THR A 81 28.25 -17.56 -6.29
CA THR A 81 28.10 -16.16 -5.90
C THR A 81 26.87 -15.55 -6.60
N VAL A 82 26.73 -15.74 -7.92
CA VAL A 82 25.53 -15.32 -8.68
C VAL A 82 24.26 -15.92 -8.08
N ARG A 83 24.27 -17.22 -7.80
CA ARG A 83 23.15 -17.93 -7.15
C ARG A 83 22.79 -17.32 -5.80
N THR A 84 23.78 -17.00 -4.98
CA THR A 84 23.56 -16.40 -3.65
C THR A 84 22.84 -15.06 -3.74
N HIS A 85 23.17 -14.22 -4.72
CA HIS A 85 22.49 -12.94 -4.93
C HIS A 85 21.05 -13.06 -5.47
N LEU A 86 20.66 -14.22 -6.02
CA LEU A 86 19.26 -14.46 -6.40
C LEU A 86 18.35 -14.77 -5.20
N ARG A 87 18.91 -15.08 -4.02
CA ARG A 87 18.11 -15.36 -2.80
C ARG A 87 17.27 -14.17 -2.37
N ASP A 88 17.82 -12.96 -2.48
CA ASP A 88 17.08 -11.73 -2.15
C ASP A 88 15.87 -11.54 -3.07
N PHE A 89 16.05 -11.81 -4.37
CA PHE A 89 14.94 -11.75 -5.32
C PHE A 89 13.86 -12.80 -5.03
N ALA A 90 14.26 -14.03 -4.66
CA ALA A 90 13.31 -15.06 -4.26
C ALA A 90 12.52 -14.68 -2.99
N CYS A 91 13.20 -14.11 -1.99
CA CYS A 91 12.56 -13.64 -0.77
C CYS A 91 11.56 -12.52 -1.07
N MET A 92 11.92 -11.60 -1.97
CA MET A 92 11.05 -10.50 -2.40
C MET A 92 9.77 -11.03 -3.08
N LEU A 93 9.89 -11.98 -4.01
CA LEU A 93 8.73 -12.60 -4.66
C LEU A 93 7.84 -13.34 -3.67
N ALA A 94 8.44 -14.07 -2.72
CA ALA A 94 7.69 -14.77 -1.68
C ALA A 94 6.90 -13.80 -0.80
N ASP A 95 7.51 -12.70 -0.35
CA ASP A 95 6.82 -11.68 0.45
C ASP A 95 5.62 -11.06 -0.32
N ILE A 96 5.77 -10.83 -1.63
CA ILE A 96 4.69 -10.32 -2.49
C ILE A 96 3.54 -11.34 -2.61
N LEU A 97 3.88 -12.61 -2.86
CA LEU A 97 2.92 -13.71 -2.94
C LEU A 97 2.18 -13.97 -1.63
N ASP A 98 2.85 -13.79 -0.50
CA ASP A 98 2.25 -13.91 0.84
C ASP A 98 1.21 -12.80 1.07
N THR A 99 1.52 -11.56 0.71
CA THR A 99 0.55 -10.46 0.79
C THR A 99 -0.64 -10.69 -0.13
N GLN A 100 -0.43 -11.19 -1.35
CA GLN A 100 -1.52 -11.53 -2.26
C GLN A 100 -2.40 -12.66 -1.70
N ALA A 101 -1.80 -13.70 -1.11
CA ALA A 101 -2.56 -14.75 -0.41
C ALA A 101 -3.40 -14.17 0.73
N CYS A 102 -2.80 -13.32 1.57
CA CYS A 102 -3.51 -12.69 2.67
C CYS A 102 -4.70 -11.87 2.17
N ALA A 103 -4.50 -11.03 1.15
CA ALA A 103 -5.57 -10.23 0.56
C ALA A 103 -6.68 -11.11 -0.06
N GLN A 104 -6.31 -12.22 -0.70
CA GLN A 104 -7.28 -13.17 -1.25
C GLN A 104 -8.13 -13.81 -0.15
N THR A 105 -7.53 -14.26 0.95
CA THR A 105 -8.27 -14.82 2.10
C THR A 105 -9.29 -13.84 2.69
N HIS A 106 -9.02 -12.54 2.67
CA HIS A 106 -9.97 -11.52 3.15
C HIS A 106 -11.16 -11.31 2.20
N ARG A 107 -10.99 -11.58 0.90
CA ARG A 107 -12.02 -11.36 -0.12
C ARG A 107 -12.92 -12.59 -0.32
N GLY A 108 -12.42 -13.79 -0.06
CA GLY A 108 -13.14 -15.06 -0.27
C GLY A 108 -12.53 -15.90 -1.41
N ALA A 109 -13.38 -16.69 -2.09
CA ALA A 109 -12.92 -17.74 -3.02
C ALA A 109 -12.38 -17.25 -4.38
N ASP A 110 -12.55 -15.96 -4.71
CA ASP A 110 -12.12 -15.44 -6.00
C ASP A 110 -10.59 -15.40 -6.15
N THR A 111 -10.10 -15.67 -7.36
CA THR A 111 -8.66 -15.54 -7.67
C THR A 111 -8.27 -14.07 -7.73
N LEU A 112 -7.41 -13.64 -6.81
CA LEU A 112 -6.87 -12.27 -6.79
C LEU A 112 -5.71 -12.12 -7.78
N ARG A 113 -5.66 -11.02 -8.52
CA ARG A 113 -4.58 -10.58 -9.42
C ARG A 113 -3.78 -9.45 -8.77
N LEU A 114 -2.52 -9.34 -9.16
CA LEU A 114 -1.65 -8.22 -8.78
C LEU A 114 -1.45 -7.34 -10.01
N ALA A 115 -1.84 -6.07 -9.93
CA ALA A 115 -1.53 -5.10 -10.98
C ALA A 115 -0.22 -4.39 -10.67
N LEU A 116 0.73 -4.53 -11.58
CA LEU A 116 2.07 -3.95 -11.50
C LEU A 116 2.34 -3.13 -12.76
N ARG A 117 3.13 -2.06 -12.66
CA ARG A 117 3.54 -1.29 -13.84
C ARG A 117 5.00 -1.56 -14.17
N LEU A 118 5.28 -2.51 -15.05
CA LEU A 118 6.64 -3.02 -15.26
C LEU A 118 7.55 -2.09 -16.08
N GLN A 119 7.01 -1.28 -17.01
CA GLN A 119 7.72 -0.29 -17.84
C GLN A 119 6.72 0.54 -18.70
N ASP A 120 7.13 1.71 -19.22
CA ASP A 120 6.44 2.53 -20.24
C ASP A 120 4.90 2.38 -20.32
N ASP A 121 4.20 2.93 -19.31
CA ASP A 121 2.74 2.94 -19.18
C ASP A 121 2.03 1.57 -19.25
N THR A 122 2.77 0.47 -19.30
CA THR A 122 2.20 -0.88 -19.41
C THR A 122 1.95 -1.44 -18.02
N VAL A 123 0.67 -1.61 -17.70
CA VAL A 123 0.24 -2.36 -16.53
C VAL A 123 0.27 -3.84 -16.88
N ALA A 124 1.15 -4.59 -16.23
CA ALA A 124 1.13 -6.04 -16.24
C ALA A 124 0.23 -6.54 -15.11
N LEU A 125 -0.75 -7.35 -15.46
CA LEU A 125 -1.53 -8.12 -14.51
C LEU A 125 -0.85 -9.47 -14.32
N HIS A 126 -0.42 -9.74 -13.10
CA HIS A 126 0.10 -11.05 -12.74
C HIS A 126 -0.91 -11.78 -11.87
N THR A 127 -1.36 -12.94 -12.32
CA THR A 127 -2.11 -13.85 -11.46
C THR A 127 -1.16 -14.45 -10.41
N ARG A 128 -1.71 -14.94 -9.32
CA ARG A 128 -0.94 -15.69 -8.31
C ARG A 128 -0.15 -16.84 -8.96
N ALA A 129 -0.75 -17.55 -9.90
CA ALA A 129 -0.11 -18.67 -10.60
C ALA A 129 1.12 -18.23 -11.42
N GLN A 130 1.04 -17.10 -12.12
CA GLN A 130 2.18 -16.57 -12.90
C GLN A 130 3.34 -16.11 -12.02
N LEU A 131 3.05 -15.48 -10.87
CA LEU A 131 4.08 -15.13 -9.90
C LEU A 131 4.71 -16.39 -9.28
N GLN A 132 3.89 -17.40 -8.98
CA GLN A 132 4.35 -18.67 -8.44
C GLN A 132 5.27 -19.40 -9.41
N GLU A 133 4.91 -19.47 -10.70
CA GLU A 133 5.74 -20.09 -11.74
C GLU A 133 7.13 -19.45 -11.82
N GLN A 134 7.20 -18.11 -11.79
CA GLN A 134 8.48 -17.40 -11.79
C GLN A 134 9.25 -17.62 -10.49
N MET A 135 8.58 -17.68 -9.34
CA MET A 135 9.22 -18.01 -8.07
C MET A 135 9.77 -19.45 -8.06
N ASP A 136 9.05 -20.40 -8.67
CA ASP A 136 9.47 -21.79 -8.77
C ASP A 136 10.71 -21.93 -9.66
N ALA A 137 10.79 -21.18 -10.76
CA ALA A 137 12.00 -21.12 -11.59
C ALA A 137 13.21 -20.59 -10.79
N VAL A 138 13.02 -19.55 -9.97
CA VAL A 138 14.07 -19.03 -9.09
C VAL A 138 14.47 -20.07 -8.03
N ARG A 139 13.50 -20.70 -7.37
CA ARG A 139 13.75 -21.75 -6.36
C ARG A 139 14.52 -22.92 -6.94
N GLN A 140 14.16 -23.41 -8.11
CA GLN A 140 14.90 -24.48 -8.78
C GLN A 140 16.38 -24.14 -9.02
N ALA A 141 16.70 -22.88 -9.36
CA ALA A 141 18.08 -22.43 -9.47
C ALA A 141 18.79 -22.39 -8.10
N LEU A 142 18.09 -21.98 -7.04
CA LEU A 142 18.62 -21.92 -5.68
C LEU A 142 18.80 -23.30 -5.04
N ASP A 143 17.89 -24.24 -5.29
CA ASP A 143 17.85 -25.59 -4.71
C ASP A 143 18.77 -26.59 -5.42
N THR A 144 19.45 -26.15 -6.49
CA THR A 144 20.49 -26.94 -7.15
C THR A 144 21.54 -27.36 -6.11
N ARG A 145 22.11 -28.55 -6.22
CA ARG A 145 23.11 -29.04 -5.25
C ARG A 145 24.34 -28.13 -5.23
N ILE A 146 25.09 -28.13 -4.13
CA ILE A 146 26.40 -27.46 -4.07
C ILE A 146 27.36 -28.12 -5.08
N ALA A 147 28.29 -27.35 -5.63
CA ALA A 147 29.31 -27.83 -6.55
C ALA A 147 30.00 -29.12 -6.05
N PRO A 148 30.02 -30.20 -6.86
CA PRO A 148 30.67 -31.45 -6.47
C PRO A 148 32.20 -31.36 -6.61
N ALA A 149 32.93 -32.15 -5.82
CA ALA A 149 34.39 -32.19 -5.86
C ALA A 149 34.96 -32.97 -7.05
N ASP A 150 34.22 -33.93 -7.61
CA ASP A 150 34.66 -34.72 -8.75
C ASP A 150 34.60 -33.89 -10.05
N PRO A 151 35.69 -33.77 -10.84
CA PRO A 151 35.73 -32.94 -12.04
C PRO A 151 34.67 -33.30 -13.10
N ARG A 152 34.30 -34.59 -13.23
CA ARG A 152 33.32 -35.02 -14.23
C ARG A 152 31.92 -34.54 -13.87
N THR A 153 31.53 -34.72 -12.62
CA THR A 153 30.26 -34.20 -12.10
C THR A 153 30.25 -32.68 -11.99
N LEU A 154 31.40 -32.04 -11.74
CA LEU A 154 31.53 -30.59 -11.70
C LEU A 154 31.19 -29.93 -13.04
N ALA A 155 31.67 -30.48 -14.16
CA ALA A 155 31.36 -29.96 -15.49
C ALA A 155 29.86 -30.01 -15.81
N ALA A 156 29.20 -31.13 -15.48
CA ALA A 156 27.75 -31.28 -15.64
C ALA A 156 26.99 -30.27 -14.76
N TRP A 157 27.43 -30.14 -13.51
CA TRP A 157 26.87 -29.17 -12.56
C TRP A 157 27.02 -27.73 -13.05
N ILE A 158 28.19 -27.32 -13.55
CA ILE A 158 28.45 -25.98 -14.11
C ILE A 158 27.46 -25.66 -15.23
N ASN A 159 27.24 -26.61 -16.15
CA ASN A 159 26.31 -26.42 -17.26
C ASN A 159 24.85 -26.32 -16.77
N GLU A 160 24.46 -27.18 -15.83
CA GLU A 160 23.10 -27.16 -15.27
C GLU A 160 22.82 -25.85 -14.54
N ILE A 161 23.67 -25.48 -13.56
CA ILE A 161 23.45 -24.27 -12.78
C ILE A 161 23.56 -23.03 -13.66
N GLY A 162 24.54 -22.97 -14.57
CA GLY A 162 24.68 -21.87 -15.50
C GLY A 162 23.45 -21.68 -16.40
N GLY A 163 22.87 -22.77 -16.91
CA GLY A 163 21.62 -22.75 -17.68
C GLY A 163 20.43 -22.26 -16.84
N ARG A 164 20.29 -22.74 -15.60
CA ARG A 164 19.23 -22.29 -14.69
C ARG A 164 19.35 -20.81 -14.33
N LEU A 165 20.57 -20.33 -14.05
CA LEU A 165 20.83 -18.92 -13.74
C LEU A 165 20.49 -18.02 -14.93
N ILE A 166 20.87 -18.41 -16.16
CA ILE A 166 20.45 -17.70 -17.38
C ILE A 166 18.93 -17.70 -17.51
N GLY A 167 18.27 -18.84 -17.26
CA GLY A 167 16.82 -18.94 -17.25
C GLY A 167 16.16 -17.96 -16.28
N VAL A 168 16.67 -17.84 -15.06
CA VAL A 168 16.16 -16.87 -14.06
C VAL A 168 16.40 -15.42 -14.50
N LEU A 169 17.60 -15.10 -14.97
CA LEU A 169 17.97 -13.75 -15.37
C LEU A 169 17.24 -13.28 -16.66
N THR A 170 16.67 -14.21 -17.44
CA THR A 170 15.82 -13.85 -18.59
C THR A 170 14.35 -13.61 -18.23
N LEU A 171 13.91 -13.96 -17.00
CA LEU A 171 12.53 -13.81 -16.58
C LEU A 171 12.05 -12.35 -16.67
N PRO A 172 10.81 -12.10 -17.13
CA PRO A 172 10.27 -10.75 -17.19
C PRO A 172 10.31 -10.00 -15.85
N LEU A 173 9.99 -10.67 -14.74
CA LEU A 173 10.04 -10.04 -13.41
C LEU A 173 11.46 -9.73 -12.95
N TRP A 174 12.45 -10.54 -13.36
CA TRP A 174 13.85 -10.22 -13.06
C TRP A 174 14.28 -8.90 -13.70
N LYS A 175 13.94 -8.73 -14.99
CA LYS A 175 14.19 -7.49 -15.73
C LYS A 175 13.46 -6.31 -15.08
N ALA A 176 12.23 -6.52 -14.62
CA ALA A 176 11.44 -5.51 -13.93
C ALA A 176 11.68 -5.42 -12.41
N ARG A 177 12.72 -6.07 -11.85
CA ARG A 177 12.88 -6.17 -10.37
C ARG A 177 12.98 -4.83 -9.65
N HIS A 178 13.47 -3.79 -10.32
CA HIS A 178 13.56 -2.43 -9.76
C HIS A 178 12.17 -1.81 -9.52
N VAL A 179 11.15 -2.23 -10.26
CA VAL A 179 9.75 -1.87 -10.02
C VAL A 179 9.18 -2.66 -8.83
N LEU A 180 9.68 -3.87 -8.60
CA LEU A 180 9.21 -4.73 -7.51
C LEU A 180 9.70 -4.26 -6.14
N TYR A 181 10.79 -3.51 -6.03
CA TYR A 181 11.25 -3.01 -4.74
C TYR A 181 10.25 -2.10 -4.04
N PRO A 182 9.69 -1.04 -4.67
CA PRO A 182 8.59 -0.28 -4.08
C PRO A 182 7.41 -1.17 -3.68
N VAL A 183 6.99 -2.09 -4.55
CA VAL A 183 5.89 -3.04 -4.27
C VAL A 183 6.18 -3.86 -3.01
N TRP A 184 7.38 -4.42 -2.91
CA TRP A 184 7.85 -5.16 -1.75
C TRP A 184 7.92 -4.30 -0.49
N THR A 185 8.42 -3.07 -0.55
CA THR A 185 8.38 -2.18 0.61
C THR A 185 6.93 -1.89 1.04
N GLY A 186 6.00 -1.78 0.09
CA GLY A 186 4.58 -1.70 0.35
C GLY A 186 4.00 -2.96 0.99
N THR A 187 4.46 -4.15 0.62
CA THR A 187 4.03 -5.40 1.29
C THR A 187 4.52 -5.46 2.74
N ARG A 188 5.73 -4.98 3.03
CA ARG A 188 6.21 -4.82 4.42
C ARG A 188 5.35 -3.83 5.21
N LEU A 189 4.95 -2.72 4.59
CA LEU A 189 4.02 -1.74 5.18
C LEU A 189 2.66 -2.36 5.52
N LEU A 190 2.02 -3.01 4.55
CA LEU A 190 0.72 -3.66 4.74
C LEU A 190 0.79 -4.74 5.82
N ARG A 191 1.89 -5.50 5.85
CA ARG A 191 2.11 -6.53 6.86
C ARG A 191 2.23 -5.95 8.27
N ALA A 192 3.06 -4.92 8.46
CA ALA A 192 3.20 -4.24 9.75
C ALA A 192 1.87 -3.67 10.24
N ALA A 193 1.11 -3.02 9.34
CA ALA A 193 -0.20 -2.51 9.69
C ALA A 193 -1.16 -3.62 10.13
N ARG A 194 -1.25 -4.72 9.38
CA ARG A 194 -2.12 -5.85 9.69
C ARG A 194 -1.76 -6.56 11.00
N GLU A 195 -0.48 -6.67 11.33
CA GLU A 195 -0.02 -7.40 12.53
C GLU A 195 -0.27 -6.64 13.84
N HIS A 196 -0.45 -5.32 13.78
CA HIS A 196 -0.49 -4.45 14.96
C HIS A 196 -1.76 -3.60 15.08
N ALA A 197 -2.52 -3.42 14.00
CA ALA A 197 -3.79 -2.71 14.05
C ALA A 197 -4.86 -3.52 14.79
N ASP A 198 -5.81 -2.80 15.41
CA ASP A 198 -7.00 -3.40 16.02
C ASP A 198 -7.88 -4.06 14.95
N ARG A 199 -7.94 -3.43 13.78
CA ARG A 199 -8.68 -3.91 12.60
C ARG A 199 -7.92 -3.59 11.33
N PHE A 200 -8.03 -4.46 10.34
CA PHE A 200 -7.35 -4.30 9.05
C PHE A 200 -8.21 -4.81 7.91
N HIS A 201 -8.26 -4.07 6.80
CA HIS A 201 -9.00 -4.44 5.60
C HIS A 201 -8.21 -4.06 4.34
N PHE A 202 -8.08 -4.99 3.39
CA PHE A 202 -7.50 -4.71 2.07
C PHE A 202 -8.55 -4.09 1.13
N HIS A 203 -8.15 -3.09 0.35
CA HIS A 203 -8.98 -2.55 -0.74
C HIS A 203 -8.51 -3.14 -2.07
N THR A 204 -9.43 -3.77 -2.79
CA THR A 204 -9.20 -4.32 -4.14
C THR A 204 -10.04 -3.55 -5.17
N GLN A 205 -9.56 -3.49 -6.40
CA GLN A 205 -10.33 -2.99 -7.54
C GLN A 205 -10.79 -4.21 -8.36
N GLY A 206 -12.03 -4.64 -8.14
CA GLY A 206 -12.52 -5.92 -8.67
C GLY A 206 -11.71 -7.09 -8.10
N ASP A 207 -11.10 -7.88 -8.98
CA ASP A 207 -10.24 -9.01 -8.62
C ASP A 207 -8.77 -8.64 -8.42
N THR A 208 -8.43 -7.36 -8.34
CA THR A 208 -7.04 -6.90 -8.43
C THR A 208 -6.61 -6.10 -7.20
N LEU A 209 -5.43 -6.41 -6.65
CA LEU A 209 -4.72 -5.57 -5.67
C LEU A 209 -3.85 -4.54 -6.43
N PRO A 210 -4.19 -3.24 -6.42
CA PRO A 210 -3.66 -2.29 -7.38
C PRO A 210 -2.37 -1.62 -6.90
N PHE A 211 -1.22 -2.28 -7.09
CA PHE A 211 0.11 -1.65 -6.97
C PHE A 211 0.47 -0.83 -8.22
N THR A 212 -0.51 -0.11 -8.76
CA THR A 212 -0.35 0.76 -9.92
C THR A 212 -0.34 2.22 -9.49
N PRO A 213 0.41 3.07 -10.22
CA PRO A 213 0.33 4.51 -10.06
C PRO A 213 -1.09 5.06 -10.08
N GLY A 214 -1.33 6.11 -9.28
CA GLY A 214 -2.56 6.90 -9.40
C GLY A 214 -3.33 7.15 -8.12
N GLY A 215 -2.70 7.09 -6.94
CA GLY A 215 -3.38 7.41 -5.69
C GLY A 215 -4.47 6.39 -5.37
N LYS A 216 -4.11 5.10 -5.36
CA LYS A 216 -5.05 4.02 -5.01
C LYS A 216 -4.94 3.69 -3.52
N ARG A 217 -6.07 3.49 -2.86
CA ARG A 217 -6.10 2.98 -1.49
C ARG A 217 -5.85 1.47 -1.53
N LEU A 218 -4.88 0.99 -0.77
CA LEU A 218 -4.49 -0.42 -0.68
C LEU A 218 -5.10 -1.11 0.54
N ALA A 219 -5.22 -0.40 1.65
CA ALA A 219 -5.77 -0.92 2.89
C ALA A 219 -6.31 0.20 3.78
N THR A 220 -7.21 -0.16 4.70
CA THR A 220 -7.64 0.66 5.84
C THR A 220 -7.36 -0.13 7.10
N TYR A 221 -6.94 0.55 8.16
CA TYR A 221 -6.76 -0.05 9.46
C TYR A 221 -7.21 0.90 10.58
N GLU A 222 -7.58 0.32 11.72
CA GLU A 222 -7.94 1.06 12.94
C GLU A 222 -6.87 0.79 14.01
N TYR A 223 -6.46 1.83 14.71
CA TYR A 223 -5.54 1.72 15.84
C TYR A 223 -5.81 2.83 16.86
N ASP A 224 -6.01 2.45 18.12
CA ASP A 224 -6.24 3.39 19.24
C ASP A 224 -7.43 4.33 18.98
N GLY A 225 -8.51 3.77 18.42
CA GLY A 225 -9.74 4.50 18.07
C GLY A 225 -9.66 5.35 16.80
N GLU A 226 -8.49 5.52 16.19
CA GLU A 226 -8.32 6.26 14.94
C GLU A 226 -8.30 5.34 13.72
N GLN A 227 -8.91 5.80 12.61
CA GLN A 227 -8.83 5.12 11.31
C GLN A 227 -7.73 5.72 10.43
N PHE A 228 -7.00 4.85 9.74
CA PHE A 228 -5.93 5.20 8.80
C PHE A 228 -6.09 4.45 7.48
N ASP A 229 -5.78 5.15 6.40
CA ASP A 229 -5.76 4.60 5.04
C ASP A 229 -4.33 4.53 4.51
N ILE A 230 -3.95 3.38 3.94
CA ILE A 230 -2.69 3.17 3.24
C ILE A 230 -2.91 3.39 1.75
N TRP A 231 -2.24 4.37 1.18
CA TRP A 231 -2.34 4.75 -0.23
C TRP A 231 -1.02 4.51 -0.96
N ILE A 232 -1.10 4.07 -2.21
CA ILE A 232 0.03 4.06 -3.15
C ILE A 232 0.01 5.29 -4.04
N GLU A 233 1.16 5.95 -4.20
CA GLU A 233 1.33 7.11 -5.07
C GLU A 233 0.26 8.20 -4.90
N LEU A 234 -0.12 8.50 -3.65
CA LEU A 234 -1.05 9.58 -3.35
C LEU A 234 -0.34 10.93 -3.41
N ARG A 235 -0.71 11.74 -4.42
CA ARG A 235 -0.06 13.02 -4.73
C ARG A 235 -0.07 13.98 -3.52
N SER A 236 1.08 14.56 -3.23
CA SER A 236 1.18 15.72 -2.35
C SER A 236 0.85 16.98 -3.14
N ALA A 237 -0.17 17.75 -2.73
CA ALA A 237 -0.47 19.02 -3.40
C ALA A 237 0.72 19.99 -3.24
N LEU A 238 1.08 20.70 -4.31
CA LEU A 238 2.11 21.75 -4.21
C LEU A 238 1.53 22.93 -3.42
N LEU A 239 2.29 23.44 -2.47
CA LEU A 239 2.00 24.74 -1.86
C LEU A 239 2.01 25.82 -2.96
N ARG A 240 0.98 26.66 -3.00
CA ARG A 240 0.87 27.75 -3.99
C ARG A 240 2.12 28.64 -3.93
N GLY A 241 2.75 28.90 -5.08
CA GLY A 241 3.89 29.83 -5.20
C GLY A 241 5.28 29.18 -5.36
N GLN A 242 5.41 27.85 -5.28
CA GLN A 242 6.69 27.14 -5.38
C GLN A 242 7.09 26.84 -6.84
N GLY A 243 7.58 27.86 -7.56
CA GLY A 243 8.42 27.72 -8.76
C GLY A 243 7.79 27.13 -10.04
N LYS A 244 8.64 26.74 -11.01
CA LYS A 244 8.25 26.29 -12.37
C LYS A 244 7.53 24.92 -12.42
N ARG A 245 7.47 24.18 -11.31
CA ARG A 245 6.86 22.84 -11.31
C ARG A 245 5.34 22.96 -11.21
N LYS A 246 4.64 22.44 -12.22
CA LYS A 246 3.17 22.47 -12.29
C LYS A 246 2.48 21.27 -11.62
N ARG A 247 3.25 20.29 -11.14
CA ARG A 247 2.76 18.98 -10.69
C ARG A 247 3.43 18.59 -9.38
N GLY A 248 2.64 18.27 -8.36
CA GLY A 248 3.11 17.71 -7.09
C GLY A 248 3.76 16.34 -7.24
N ARG A 249 4.58 15.97 -6.26
CA ARG A 249 5.32 14.71 -6.23
C ARG A 249 4.49 13.58 -5.60
N TYR A 250 4.85 12.36 -5.97
CA TYR A 250 4.20 11.14 -5.54
C TYR A 250 5.18 10.36 -4.66
N PRO A 251 4.97 10.33 -3.34
CA PRO A 251 5.63 9.30 -2.54
C PRO A 251 5.12 7.93 -2.95
N ASP A 252 5.97 6.90 -2.85
CA ASP A 252 5.56 5.54 -3.21
C ASP A 252 4.37 5.10 -2.33
N PHE A 253 4.38 5.40 -1.02
CA PHE A 253 3.23 5.19 -0.15
C PHE A 253 3.00 6.33 0.85
N ARG A 254 1.72 6.52 1.22
CA ARG A 254 1.27 7.38 2.32
C ARG A 254 0.35 6.63 3.25
N VAL A 255 0.43 6.96 4.53
CA VAL A 255 -0.58 6.62 5.52
C VAL A 255 -1.25 7.89 5.98
N VAL A 256 -2.55 7.94 5.75
CA VAL A 256 -3.38 9.13 5.92
C VAL A 256 -4.40 8.82 7.00
N ARG A 257 -4.43 9.64 8.05
CA ARG A 257 -5.51 9.58 9.03
C ARG A 257 -6.82 9.94 8.34
N ALA A 258 -7.91 9.23 8.60
CA ALA A 258 -9.21 9.64 8.09
C ALA A 258 -9.54 11.05 8.63
N THR A 259 -9.70 12.04 7.74
CA THR A 259 -10.08 13.41 8.11
C THR A 259 -11.23 13.91 7.27
N LEU A 260 -11.96 14.87 7.84
CA LEU A 260 -13.24 15.33 7.32
C LEU A 260 -13.18 16.37 6.25
N ASN A 261 -12.11 17.14 6.26
CA ASN A 261 -11.86 18.17 5.27
C ASN A 261 -11.36 17.57 3.94
N GLY A 262 -11.16 16.25 3.86
CA GLY A 262 -10.56 15.58 2.70
C GLY A 262 -9.13 16.05 2.39
N ASN A 263 -8.51 16.85 3.28
CA ASN A 263 -7.16 17.35 3.06
C ASN A 263 -6.14 16.29 3.45
N HIS A 264 -5.81 15.42 2.50
CA HIS A 264 -4.84 14.37 2.72
C HIS A 264 -3.46 14.88 3.16
N ASN A 265 -3.07 16.12 2.82
CA ASN A 265 -1.76 16.65 3.21
C ASN A 265 -1.62 16.80 4.73
N ASP A 266 -2.55 17.49 5.38
CA ASP A 266 -2.53 17.70 6.83
C ASP A 266 -2.80 16.38 7.58
N ALA A 267 -3.55 15.48 6.95
CA ALA A 267 -3.89 14.17 7.49
C ALA A 267 -2.77 13.12 7.35
N THR A 268 -1.73 13.39 6.57
CA THR A 268 -0.65 12.40 6.36
C THR A 268 0.21 12.28 7.60
N ARG A 269 0.27 11.06 8.13
CA ARG A 269 1.09 10.73 9.30
C ARG A 269 2.40 10.05 8.93
N PHE A 270 2.40 9.29 7.84
CA PHE A 270 3.58 8.57 7.42
C PHE A 270 3.74 8.58 5.90
N VAL A 271 4.98 8.79 5.45
CA VAL A 271 5.43 8.66 4.06
C VAL A 271 6.51 7.60 3.98
N LEU A 272 6.33 6.64 3.08
CA LEU A 272 7.33 5.63 2.74
C LEU A 272 7.79 5.84 1.30
N GLU A 273 9.08 6.10 1.12
CA GLU A 273 9.71 6.30 -0.20
C GLU A 273 10.79 5.25 -0.43
N CYS A 274 10.73 4.55 -1.56
CA CYS A 274 11.68 3.54 -1.98
C CYS A 274 12.46 4.00 -3.21
N GLN A 275 13.75 4.31 -3.00
CA GLN A 275 14.65 4.78 -4.05
C GLN A 275 15.54 3.66 -4.61
N HIS A 276 15.11 2.39 -4.50
CA HIS A 276 15.69 1.23 -5.19
C HIS A 276 15.38 1.25 -6.70
N ARG A 277 15.70 2.38 -7.35
CA ARG A 277 15.50 2.61 -8.77
C ARG A 277 16.83 2.45 -9.50
N HIS A 278 16.71 2.14 -10.79
CA HIS A 278 17.84 2.05 -11.72
C HIS A 278 18.76 3.29 -11.65
N GLU A 279 18.17 4.48 -11.58
CA GLU A 279 18.89 5.74 -11.37
C GLU A 279 18.59 6.30 -9.98
N CYS A 280 19.38 5.89 -8.99
CA CYS A 280 19.31 6.46 -7.65
C CYS A 280 20.23 7.70 -7.56
N ASP A 281 19.63 8.88 -7.42
CA ASP A 281 20.33 10.18 -7.30
C ASP A 281 19.97 10.86 -5.98
N SER A 282 20.97 11.15 -5.15
CA SER A 282 20.81 11.84 -3.87
C SER A 282 20.14 13.20 -4.02
N ALA A 283 20.41 13.95 -5.09
CA ALA A 283 19.78 15.25 -5.30
C ALA A 283 18.27 15.11 -5.57
N ASN A 284 17.88 14.07 -6.33
CA ASN A 284 16.48 13.73 -6.53
C ASN A 284 15.79 13.26 -5.25
N ALA A 285 16.48 12.48 -4.42
CA ALA A 285 15.99 12.03 -3.11
C ALA A 285 15.81 13.22 -2.14
N ILE A 286 16.82 14.09 -2.00
CA ILE A 286 16.74 15.31 -1.18
C ILE A 286 15.57 16.17 -1.62
N ARG A 287 15.40 16.38 -2.93
CA ARG A 287 14.26 17.11 -3.45
C ARG A 287 12.92 16.42 -3.12
N ALA A 288 12.89 15.09 -3.05
CA ALA A 288 11.66 14.33 -2.78
C ALA A 288 11.19 14.56 -1.36
N ILE A 289 12.12 14.30 -0.44
CA ILE A 289 11.88 14.44 0.98
C ILE A 289 11.59 15.90 1.32
N GLY A 290 12.24 16.86 0.66
CA GLY A 290 11.93 18.28 0.78
C GLY A 290 10.51 18.62 0.34
N ASP A 291 10.07 18.10 -0.82
CA ASP A 291 8.69 18.28 -1.31
C ASP A 291 7.67 17.69 -0.32
N TYR A 292 7.93 16.50 0.25
CA TYR A 292 7.04 15.85 1.22
C TYR A 292 7.00 16.59 2.55
N THR A 293 8.16 17.00 3.06
CA THR A 293 8.34 17.78 4.29
C THR A 293 7.57 19.09 4.25
N GLN A 294 7.55 19.76 3.10
CA GLN A 294 6.81 21.00 2.91
C GLN A 294 5.31 20.76 2.78
N ALA A 295 4.91 19.74 2.02
CA ALA A 295 3.51 19.46 1.77
C ALA A 295 2.79 18.84 2.97
N CYS A 296 3.49 18.09 3.82
CA CYS A 296 2.97 17.35 4.97
C CYS A 296 3.87 17.66 6.19
N PRO A 297 3.74 18.83 6.84
CA PRO A 297 4.72 19.30 7.83
C PRO A 297 4.86 18.38 9.05
N ASP A 298 3.81 17.67 9.44
CA ASP A 298 3.79 16.82 10.64
C ASP A 298 4.01 15.32 10.33
N THR A 299 4.34 14.96 9.09
CA THR A 299 4.55 13.55 8.71
C THR A 299 5.90 13.02 9.16
N ASP A 300 5.91 11.76 9.59
CA ASP A 300 7.10 10.93 9.61
C ASP A 300 7.43 10.45 8.19
N ILE A 301 8.72 10.34 7.89
CA ILE A 301 9.23 9.94 6.58
C ILE A 301 10.25 8.83 6.76
N LEU A 302 10.02 7.70 6.09
CA LEU A 302 10.98 6.60 5.96
C LEU A 302 11.47 6.51 4.53
N LEU A 303 12.77 6.72 4.32
CA LEU A 303 13.43 6.55 3.03
C LEU A 303 14.18 5.22 3.00
N VAL A 304 13.81 4.34 2.08
CA VAL A 304 14.55 3.12 1.74
C VAL A 304 15.54 3.44 0.62
N TYR A 305 16.83 3.38 0.93
CA TYR A 305 17.90 3.88 0.05
C TYR A 305 18.99 2.81 -0.20
N PRO A 306 19.34 2.49 -1.47
CA PRO A 306 20.27 1.38 -1.78
C PRO A 306 21.76 1.74 -1.64
N ARG A 307 22.08 3.03 -1.62
CA ARG A 307 23.44 3.56 -1.87
C ARG A 307 24.28 3.69 -0.58
N PRO A 308 25.62 3.80 -0.73
CA PRO A 308 26.57 3.84 0.39
C PRO A 308 26.48 5.08 1.29
N ALA A 309 27.18 5.02 2.42
CA ALA A 309 27.19 6.00 3.51
C ALA A 309 27.35 7.47 3.08
N ILE A 310 28.21 7.78 2.10
CA ILE A 310 28.46 9.19 1.70
C ILE A 310 27.17 9.88 1.20
N ALA A 311 26.37 9.19 0.41
CA ALA A 311 25.10 9.72 -0.10
C ALA A 311 24.08 9.88 1.04
N VAL A 312 24.08 8.92 1.97
CA VAL A 312 23.22 8.90 3.15
C VAL A 312 23.55 10.07 4.07
N ASP A 313 24.83 10.36 4.29
CA ASP A 313 25.28 11.49 5.11
C ASP A 313 24.84 12.83 4.52
N MET A 314 24.87 12.98 3.19
CA MET A 314 24.37 14.19 2.53
C MET A 314 22.86 14.36 2.76
N ILE A 315 22.08 13.29 2.60
CA ILE A 315 20.64 13.32 2.82
C ILE A 315 20.34 13.60 4.30
N ALA A 316 21.00 12.91 5.22
CA ALA A 316 20.83 13.10 6.66
C ALA A 316 21.17 14.54 7.08
N ARG A 317 22.27 15.12 6.58
CA ARG A 317 22.60 16.54 6.82
C ARG A 317 21.55 17.50 6.28
N ALA A 318 20.98 17.21 5.11
CA ALA A 318 19.94 18.05 4.51
C ALA A 318 18.64 18.09 5.35
N PHE A 319 18.39 17.06 6.16
CA PHE A 319 17.19 16.94 7.00
C PHE A 319 17.50 16.84 8.50
N ALA A 320 18.67 17.33 8.93
CA ALA A 320 19.09 17.27 10.33
C ALA A 320 18.11 17.98 11.29
N SER A 321 17.46 19.06 10.84
CA SER A 321 16.42 19.76 11.60
C SER A 321 15.10 18.97 11.76
N ARG A 322 14.98 17.83 11.08
CA ARG A 322 13.82 16.93 11.13
C ARG A 322 14.23 15.51 11.50
N ALA A 323 15.35 15.32 12.21
CA ALA A 323 15.86 13.99 12.56
C ALA A 323 14.82 13.13 13.31
N ASP A 324 13.94 13.73 14.11
CA ASP A 324 12.87 13.00 14.82
C ASP A 324 11.78 12.46 13.89
N HIS A 325 11.63 13.06 12.71
CA HIS A 325 10.60 12.74 11.71
C HIS A 325 11.15 12.11 10.43
N PHE A 326 12.45 11.84 10.39
CA PHE A 326 13.09 11.36 9.18
C PHE A 326 14.06 10.23 9.49
N ARG A 327 13.79 9.05 8.91
CA ARG A 327 14.63 7.87 9.03
C ARG A 327 15.06 7.40 7.65
N ILE A 328 16.31 6.94 7.55
CA ILE A 328 16.85 6.31 6.34
C ILE A 328 17.20 4.87 6.70
N ILE A 329 16.66 3.91 5.94
CA ILE A 329 17.12 2.52 5.99
C ILE A 329 17.98 2.28 4.77
N THR A 330 19.24 1.97 5.02
CA THR A 330 20.21 1.62 4.00
C THR A 330 20.24 0.11 3.82
N HIS A 331 20.52 -0.34 2.59
CA HIS A 331 20.73 -1.77 2.29
C HIS A 331 19.53 -2.67 2.65
N ALA A 332 18.30 -2.16 2.61
CA ALA A 332 17.11 -2.99 2.80
C ALA A 332 16.95 -3.92 1.59
N THR A 333 17.24 -5.21 1.79
CA THR A 333 16.91 -6.26 0.81
C THR A 333 15.99 -7.27 1.47
N ALA A 334 15.22 -8.02 0.69
CA ALA A 334 14.26 -8.97 1.24
C ALA A 334 14.93 -10.10 2.05
N GLY A 335 16.11 -10.59 1.65
CA GLY A 335 16.83 -11.59 2.45
C GLY A 335 17.37 -11.01 3.75
N ARG A 336 17.95 -9.80 3.72
CA ARG A 336 18.42 -9.14 4.96
C ARG A 336 17.27 -8.83 5.90
N GLU A 337 16.14 -8.34 5.38
CA GLU A 337 14.94 -8.05 6.17
C GLU A 337 14.39 -9.30 6.89
N ARG A 338 14.52 -10.49 6.31
CA ARG A 338 14.11 -11.74 6.99
C ARG A 338 15.04 -12.14 8.14
N GLN A 339 16.31 -11.77 8.07
CA GLN A 339 17.29 -12.04 9.13
C GLN A 339 17.28 -10.96 10.21
N HIS A 340 17.09 -9.71 9.78
CA HIS A 340 17.11 -8.51 10.60
C HIS A 340 15.99 -7.59 10.10
N PRO A 341 14.78 -7.62 10.70
CA PRO A 341 13.57 -6.96 10.21
C PRO A 341 13.56 -5.44 10.40
N ALA A 342 14.67 -4.77 10.10
CA ALA A 342 14.88 -3.35 10.36
C ALA A 342 13.88 -2.45 9.63
N LEU A 343 13.46 -2.81 8.41
CA LEU A 343 12.44 -2.05 7.68
C LEU A 343 11.09 -2.21 8.36
N HIS A 344 10.67 -3.45 8.65
CA HIS A 344 9.40 -3.72 9.30
C HIS A 344 9.32 -3.13 10.72
N ASP A 345 10.36 -3.28 11.53
CA ASP A 345 10.43 -2.68 12.87
C ASP A 345 10.35 -1.15 12.78
N SER A 346 11.05 -0.54 11.83
CA SER A 346 10.97 0.92 11.61
C SER A 346 9.58 1.37 11.21
N ILE A 347 8.90 0.62 10.32
CA ILE A 347 7.53 0.91 9.93
C ILE A 347 6.59 0.77 11.13
N ARG A 348 6.67 -0.36 11.86
CA ARG A 348 5.86 -0.61 13.05
C ARG A 348 6.04 0.53 14.06
N ASP A 349 7.27 0.89 14.35
CA ASP A 349 7.57 1.90 15.36
C ASP A 349 7.02 3.28 14.96
N ILE A 350 7.12 3.65 13.68
CA ILE A 350 6.52 4.90 13.19
C ILE A 350 5.00 4.86 13.30
N LEU A 351 4.36 3.78 12.84
CA LEU A 351 2.90 3.67 12.81
C LEU A 351 2.26 3.59 14.20
N PHE A 352 2.88 2.85 15.13
CA PHE A 352 2.20 2.41 16.36
C PHE A 352 2.85 2.92 17.65
N ASN A 353 4.16 3.20 17.64
CA ASN A 353 4.90 3.67 18.82
C ASN A 353 5.15 5.18 18.80
N GLY A 354 5.31 5.79 17.63
CA GLY A 354 5.46 7.24 17.46
C GLY A 354 4.24 8.03 17.91
N ALA A 355 3.03 7.45 17.80
CA ALA A 355 1.77 8.08 18.20
C ALA A 355 1.67 8.37 19.71
N ARG A 356 2.22 7.49 20.56
CA ARG A 356 2.08 7.59 22.02
C ARG A 356 2.89 8.74 22.65
N ASN A 357 3.95 9.20 22.00
CA ASN A 357 4.82 10.26 22.54
C ASN A 357 4.40 11.69 22.15
N LYS A 358 3.30 11.85 21.41
CA LYS A 358 2.76 13.15 20.99
C LYS A 358 1.30 13.37 21.41
N ALA A 359 0.89 12.83 22.56
CA ALA A 359 -0.36 13.27 23.18
C ALA A 359 -0.24 14.77 23.48
N VAL A 360 -0.81 15.60 22.60
CA VAL A 360 -1.13 16.99 22.92
C VAL A 360 -2.01 16.95 24.16
N PRO A 361 -1.73 17.74 25.22
CA PRO A 361 -2.58 17.74 26.39
C PRO A 361 -4.00 18.11 25.94
N SER A 362 -4.93 17.17 26.09
CA SER A 362 -6.35 17.44 25.91
C SER A 362 -6.71 18.60 26.83
N PRO A 363 -7.26 19.73 26.34
CA PRO A 363 -7.66 20.81 27.21
C PRO A 363 -8.70 20.27 28.18
N ALA A 364 -8.44 20.44 29.48
CA ALA A 364 -9.33 20.01 30.53
C ALA A 364 -10.70 20.66 30.30
N PHE A 365 -11.72 19.83 30.06
CA PHE A 365 -13.10 20.28 29.99
C PHE A 365 -13.49 20.84 31.36
N THR A 366 -13.56 22.16 31.46
CA THR A 366 -14.15 22.86 32.61
C THR A 366 -15.64 22.52 32.62
N ALA A 367 -16.11 21.93 33.72
CA ALA A 367 -17.51 21.63 33.95
C ALA A 367 -18.33 22.93 33.87
N ILE A 368 -19.25 23.00 32.89
CA ILE A 368 -20.27 24.05 32.83
C ILE A 368 -21.58 23.52 33.41
N GLU A 369 -22.14 24.41 34.20
CA GLU A 369 -23.45 24.56 34.82
C GLU A 369 -24.65 23.76 34.29
N THR A 370 -25.54 23.51 35.25
CA THR A 370 -26.88 22.92 35.20
C THR A 370 -27.67 23.14 33.90
N PRO A 371 -28.30 22.09 33.33
CA PRO A 371 -29.03 22.20 32.08
C PRO A 371 -30.36 22.99 32.24
N PRO A 372 -30.77 23.77 31.22
CA PRO A 372 -32.10 24.35 31.14
C PRO A 372 -33.17 23.26 30.89
N PRO A 373 -34.46 23.54 31.16
CA PRO A 373 -35.54 22.57 31.02
C PRO A 373 -35.70 22.11 29.55
N LEU A 374 -35.90 20.79 29.40
CA LEU A 374 -36.05 20.06 28.15
C LEU A 374 -37.12 20.65 27.21
N PRO A 375 -36.83 20.83 25.91
CA PRO A 375 -37.81 21.18 24.90
C PRO A 375 -38.79 20.04 24.61
N THR A 376 -39.99 20.45 24.21
CA THR A 376 -41.14 19.64 23.80
C THR A 376 -40.81 18.58 22.75
N ALA A 377 -41.39 17.39 22.91
CA ALA A 377 -41.19 16.19 22.08
C ALA A 377 -41.12 16.47 20.57
N ALA A 378 -40.07 15.94 19.93
CA ALA A 378 -39.87 16.01 18.48
C ALA A 378 -41.07 15.40 17.72
N PRO A 379 -41.43 15.94 16.55
CA PRO A 379 -42.49 15.40 15.71
C PRO A 379 -42.19 13.94 15.35
N GLN A 380 -43.14 13.04 15.63
CA GLN A 380 -42.99 11.63 15.31
C GLN A 380 -43.04 11.42 13.79
N VAL A 381 -41.99 10.82 13.23
CA VAL A 381 -41.99 10.37 11.83
C VAL A 381 -43.06 9.28 11.64
N PRO A 382 -43.94 9.37 10.63
CA PRO A 382 -44.97 8.37 10.37
C PRO A 382 -44.37 6.97 10.24
N ASN A 383 -44.94 6.01 10.96
CA ASN A 383 -44.38 4.66 11.01
C ASN A 383 -44.64 3.85 9.71
N ALA A 384 -45.57 4.29 8.86
CA ALA A 384 -45.88 3.65 7.59
C ALA A 384 -45.12 4.31 6.42
N LEU A 385 -44.54 3.48 5.53
CA LEU A 385 -43.95 3.95 4.27
C LEU A 385 -45.06 4.55 3.40
N ARG A 386 -44.81 5.73 2.82
CA ARG A 386 -45.72 6.28 1.81
C ARG A 386 -45.73 5.38 0.57
N GLN A 387 -46.89 5.19 -0.04
CA GLN A 387 -47.07 4.26 -1.17
C GLN A 387 -46.37 4.72 -2.45
N ASP A 388 -45.95 5.98 -2.53
CA ASP A 388 -45.25 6.57 -3.68
C ASP A 388 -43.72 6.52 -3.56
N LEU A 389 -43.17 5.93 -2.48
CA LEU A 389 -41.73 5.82 -2.26
C LEU A 389 -41.25 4.38 -2.47
N ALA A 390 -40.11 4.23 -3.14
CA ALA A 390 -39.43 2.95 -3.30
C ALA A 390 -38.73 2.50 -2.01
N ALA A 391 -38.21 3.44 -1.22
CA ALA A 391 -37.59 3.13 0.07
C ALA A 391 -37.47 4.35 1.00
N THR A 392 -37.22 4.07 2.28
CA THR A 392 -36.77 5.06 3.27
C THR A 392 -35.56 4.55 4.04
N VAL A 393 -34.64 5.47 4.34
CA VAL A 393 -33.51 5.29 5.25
C VAL A 393 -33.71 6.23 6.43
N LEU A 394 -34.00 5.67 7.60
CA LEU A 394 -34.26 6.41 8.83
C LEU A 394 -33.08 6.19 9.79
N LEU A 395 -32.43 7.28 10.18
CA LEU A 395 -31.43 7.31 11.23
C LEU A 395 -32.10 7.78 12.54
N GLU A 396 -31.81 7.12 13.66
CA GLU A 396 -32.29 7.53 14.98
C GLU A 396 -31.13 7.49 15.98
N TRP A 397 -31.02 8.49 16.85
CA TRP A 397 -30.04 8.50 17.94
C TRP A 397 -30.60 9.02 19.27
N THR A 398 -29.93 8.60 20.34
CA THR A 398 -30.25 8.99 21.72
C THR A 398 -29.64 10.35 22.09
N ASP A 399 -29.98 10.86 23.27
CA ASP A 399 -29.39 12.07 23.88
C ASP A 399 -27.88 11.97 24.16
N ALA A 400 -27.30 10.78 24.11
CA ALA A 400 -25.85 10.57 24.18
C ALA A 400 -25.07 11.11 22.95
N LEU A 401 -25.75 11.42 21.85
CA LEU A 401 -25.18 12.02 20.64
C LEU A 401 -25.88 13.35 20.38
N GLN A 402 -25.18 14.38 19.89
CA GLN A 402 -25.77 15.71 19.70
C GLN A 402 -26.15 15.98 18.23
N ASP A 403 -25.25 15.75 17.29
CA ASP A 403 -25.47 16.03 15.87
C ASP A 403 -24.95 14.84 15.07
N VAL A 404 -25.85 14.16 14.34
CA VAL A 404 -25.54 12.92 13.62
C VAL A 404 -26.14 12.97 12.22
N ASP A 405 -25.28 13.05 11.21
CA ASP A 405 -25.68 13.14 9.81
C ASP A 405 -25.92 11.75 9.21
N LEU A 406 -27.01 11.63 8.46
CA LEU A 406 -27.27 10.56 7.53
C LEU A 406 -26.80 10.95 6.11
N ARG A 407 -26.04 10.04 5.48
CA ARG A 407 -25.52 10.23 4.13
C ARG A 407 -25.84 9.07 3.21
N LEU A 408 -26.29 9.38 2.00
CA LEU A 408 -26.48 8.43 0.89
C LEU A 408 -25.59 8.84 -0.29
N VAL A 409 -24.83 7.90 -0.85
CA VAL A 409 -23.96 8.14 -2.02
C VAL A 409 -24.30 7.18 -3.15
N LEU A 410 -24.63 7.72 -4.32
CA LEU A 410 -24.78 6.95 -5.55
C LEU A 410 -23.41 6.65 -6.16
N ILE A 411 -23.06 5.37 -6.22
CA ILE A 411 -21.85 4.82 -6.84
C ILE A 411 -22.23 4.36 -8.26
N ASN A 412 -21.69 5.06 -9.25
CA ASN A 412 -21.92 4.77 -10.67
C ASN A 412 -20.57 4.74 -11.40
N ASP A 413 -20.33 3.74 -12.26
CA ASP A 413 -19.03 3.31 -12.83
C ASP A 413 -18.23 4.40 -13.58
N GLY A 414 -17.71 5.40 -12.84
CA GLY A 414 -16.82 6.44 -13.34
C GLY A 414 -17.43 7.84 -13.50
N LYS A 415 -18.65 8.10 -13.01
CA LYS A 415 -19.19 9.47 -12.90
C LYS A 415 -18.93 10.05 -11.50
N ASN A 416 -18.93 11.38 -11.39
CA ASN A 416 -18.84 12.05 -10.09
C ASN A 416 -19.94 11.50 -9.16
N PRO A 417 -19.59 11.00 -7.95
CA PRO A 417 -20.57 10.44 -7.03
C PRO A 417 -21.58 11.52 -6.63
N GLN A 418 -22.86 11.20 -6.75
CA GLN A 418 -23.94 12.07 -6.28
C GLN A 418 -24.21 11.75 -4.81
N THR A 419 -24.28 12.77 -3.96
CA THR A 419 -24.45 12.63 -2.52
C THR A 419 -25.75 13.29 -2.09
N VAL A 420 -26.49 12.64 -1.19
CA VAL A 420 -27.58 13.22 -0.40
C VAL A 420 -27.14 13.26 1.06
N ALA A 421 -27.10 14.46 1.64
CA ALA A 421 -26.66 14.76 3.00
C ALA A 421 -27.20 16.15 3.43
N TYR A 422 -26.87 16.61 4.64
CA TYR A 422 -27.29 17.93 5.15
C TYR A 422 -26.90 19.11 4.22
N ASP A 423 -25.73 19.04 3.59
CA ASP A 423 -25.22 20.08 2.70
C ASP A 423 -25.76 20.00 1.26
N HIS A 424 -26.37 18.86 0.90
CA HIS A 424 -26.98 18.56 -0.38
C HIS A 424 -28.20 17.67 -0.16
N THR A 425 -29.34 18.27 0.15
CA THR A 425 -30.53 17.51 0.56
C THR A 425 -31.13 16.66 -0.55
N GLY A 426 -30.68 16.78 -1.80
CA GLY A 426 -31.14 15.93 -2.90
C GLY A 426 -32.51 16.32 -3.47
N SER A 427 -33.09 15.42 -4.25
CA SER A 427 -34.36 15.62 -4.95
C SER A 427 -35.01 14.27 -5.24
N LEU A 428 -36.31 14.15 -5.02
CA LEU A 428 -37.08 12.98 -5.45
C LEU A 428 -37.32 12.94 -6.97
N ALA A 429 -37.11 14.05 -7.69
CA ALA A 429 -37.34 14.15 -9.13
C ALA A 429 -36.08 13.88 -9.97
N GLU A 430 -34.90 14.20 -9.43
CA GLU A 430 -33.61 14.10 -10.11
C GLU A 430 -32.75 13.00 -9.48
N ALA A 431 -31.82 12.40 -10.24
CA ALA A 431 -30.89 11.43 -9.67
C ALA A 431 -30.13 12.07 -8.48
N PRO A 432 -29.96 11.35 -7.35
CA PRO A 432 -30.15 9.91 -7.17
C PRO A 432 -31.58 9.46 -6.80
N TYR A 433 -32.58 10.33 -7.03
CA TYR A 433 -34.00 10.15 -6.69
C TYR A 433 -34.24 9.98 -5.20
N ALA A 434 -33.41 10.66 -4.41
CA ALA A 434 -33.42 10.60 -2.97
C ALA A 434 -33.35 12.01 -2.38
N GLN A 435 -34.04 12.23 -1.27
CA GLN A 435 -34.09 13.52 -0.59
C GLN A 435 -34.01 13.34 0.93
N LEU A 436 -33.11 14.09 1.58
CA LEU A 436 -33.07 14.28 3.02
C LEU A 436 -34.21 15.23 3.42
N MET A 437 -35.12 14.75 4.26
CA MET A 437 -36.34 15.47 4.62
C MET A 437 -36.08 16.57 5.66
N GLN A 438 -35.20 16.29 6.60
CA GLN A 438 -34.82 17.20 7.67
C GLN A 438 -33.41 16.87 8.15
N ASP A 439 -32.63 17.92 8.36
CA ASP A 439 -31.34 17.91 9.06
C ASP A 439 -31.58 18.21 10.54
N VAL A 440 -31.08 17.35 11.44
CA VAL A 440 -31.30 17.48 12.89
C VAL A 440 -29.97 17.60 13.63
N VAL A 441 -29.66 18.83 14.06
CA VAL A 441 -28.36 19.18 14.67
C VAL A 441 -28.31 19.07 16.21
N THR A 442 -29.34 18.47 16.83
CA THR A 442 -29.45 18.31 18.28
C THR A 442 -30.01 16.93 18.66
N GLY A 443 -29.51 16.34 19.75
CA GLY A 443 -29.95 15.03 20.24
C GLY A 443 -30.95 15.10 21.40
N PRO A 444 -31.76 14.04 21.60
CA PRO A 444 -31.97 12.90 20.69
C PRO A 444 -32.62 13.35 19.38
N GLY A 445 -32.30 12.68 18.28
CA GLY A 445 -32.72 13.13 16.95
C GLY A 445 -32.99 11.99 15.97
N GLN A 446 -33.58 12.36 14.84
CA GLN A 446 -33.90 11.45 13.73
C GLN A 446 -33.71 12.16 12.39
N GLU A 447 -33.14 11.46 11.42
CA GLU A 447 -33.06 11.93 10.04
C GLU A 447 -33.65 10.90 9.08
N VAL A 448 -34.26 11.39 7.99
CA VAL A 448 -34.91 10.54 7.00
C VAL A 448 -34.47 10.93 5.61
N ILE A 449 -33.91 9.96 4.88
CA ILE A 449 -33.79 10.03 3.43
C ILE A 449 -34.92 9.22 2.80
N GLU A 450 -35.78 9.90 2.03
CA GLU A 450 -36.80 9.28 1.18
C GLU A 450 -36.21 8.98 -0.20
N ILE A 451 -36.55 7.83 -0.79
CA ILE A 451 -36.11 7.41 -2.13
C ILE A 451 -37.35 7.12 -2.97
N SER A 452 -37.59 7.91 -4.02
CA SER A 452 -38.80 7.77 -4.86
C SER A 452 -38.70 6.62 -5.86
N ARG A 453 -37.50 6.33 -6.38
CA ARG A 453 -37.23 5.22 -7.29
C ARG A 453 -35.76 4.82 -7.29
N TRP A 454 -35.50 3.58 -7.69
CA TRP A 454 -34.15 3.07 -7.86
C TRP A 454 -33.64 3.27 -9.28
N GLY A 455 -32.35 3.62 -9.41
CA GLY A 455 -31.59 3.45 -10.65
C GLY A 455 -30.76 2.15 -10.60
N ASP A 456 -30.40 1.64 -11.77
CA ASP A 456 -29.49 0.48 -11.93
C ASP A 456 -28.06 0.89 -11.51
N ALA A 457 -27.79 0.83 -10.21
CA ALA A 457 -26.61 1.38 -9.56
C ALA A 457 -26.42 0.82 -8.13
N SER A 458 -25.31 1.20 -7.49
CA SER A 458 -25.06 0.93 -6.08
C SER A 458 -25.18 2.20 -5.24
N TYR A 459 -25.72 2.07 -4.04
CA TYR A 459 -25.96 3.14 -3.08
C TYR A 459 -25.26 2.82 -1.78
N LEU A 460 -24.32 3.67 -1.34
CA LEU A 460 -23.63 3.56 -0.07
C LEU A 460 -24.35 4.40 0.99
N ILE A 461 -24.68 3.79 2.12
CA ILE A 461 -25.27 4.48 3.28
C ILE A 461 -24.20 4.60 4.36
N SER A 462 -23.97 5.82 4.84
CA SER A 462 -23.13 6.06 6.01
C SER A 462 -23.77 7.05 6.98
N VAL A 463 -23.37 6.92 8.24
CA VAL A 463 -23.80 7.74 9.37
C VAL A 463 -22.57 8.36 9.98
N ARG A 464 -22.63 9.64 10.32
CA ARG A 464 -21.50 10.41 10.82
C ARG A 464 -21.91 11.15 12.10
N ASN A 465 -21.15 10.98 13.18
CA ASN A 465 -21.31 11.79 14.38
C ASN A 465 -20.65 13.16 14.15
N PHE A 466 -21.39 14.11 13.59
CA PHE A 466 -20.87 15.43 13.23
C PHE A 466 -20.42 16.22 14.47
N SER A 467 -21.19 16.12 15.56
CA SER A 467 -20.86 16.76 16.84
C SER A 467 -19.65 16.18 17.56
N GLN A 468 -19.25 14.94 17.21
CA GLN A 468 -18.26 14.15 17.96
C GLN A 468 -18.60 13.98 19.45
N THR A 469 -19.88 14.13 19.81
CA THR A 469 -20.36 13.90 21.18
C THR A 469 -20.77 12.45 21.30
N GLY A 470 -20.22 11.72 22.27
CA GLY A 470 -20.47 10.28 22.45
C GLY A 470 -19.92 9.40 21.32
N ALA A 471 -20.24 8.11 21.35
CA ALA A 471 -19.84 7.13 20.33
C ALA A 471 -21.07 6.51 19.66
N LEU A 472 -20.97 6.25 18.35
CA LEU A 472 -21.91 5.45 17.56
C LEU A 472 -21.81 4.00 18.01
N SER A 473 -22.78 3.52 18.80
CA SER A 473 -22.80 2.18 19.37
C SER A 473 -24.19 1.55 19.22
N THR A 474 -24.32 0.27 19.55
CA THR A 474 -25.61 -0.44 19.55
C THR A 474 -26.66 0.17 20.48
N ALA A 475 -26.24 0.97 21.46
CA ALA A 475 -27.11 1.64 22.43
C ALA A 475 -27.50 3.07 22.03
N THR A 476 -26.70 3.73 21.18
CA THR A 476 -26.81 5.18 20.95
C THR A 476 -27.33 5.55 19.56
N VAL A 477 -27.22 4.65 18.58
CA VAL A 477 -27.66 4.90 17.20
C VAL A 477 -28.20 3.65 16.54
N ALA A 478 -29.20 3.81 15.67
CA ALA A 478 -29.70 2.76 14.80
C ALA A 478 -30.08 3.34 13.43
N CYS A 479 -29.89 2.56 12.37
CA CYS A 479 -30.33 2.90 11.03
C CYS A 479 -31.35 1.86 10.54
N ARG A 480 -32.55 2.31 10.19
CA ARG A 480 -33.65 1.49 9.69
C ARG A 480 -33.83 1.74 8.21
N ILE A 481 -33.76 0.70 7.40
CA ILE A 481 -33.97 0.76 5.96
C ILE A 481 -35.24 -0.01 5.63
N ARG A 482 -36.19 0.63 4.96
CA ARG A 482 -37.44 0.01 4.51
C ARG A 482 -37.52 0.10 3.00
N ILE A 483 -37.74 -1.03 2.33
CA ILE A 483 -37.95 -1.08 0.89
C ILE A 483 -39.41 -1.44 0.62
N GLN A 484 -40.06 -0.75 -0.31
CA GLN A 484 -41.46 -0.95 -0.65
C GLN A 484 -41.70 -2.38 -1.12
N GLY A 485 -42.63 -3.09 -0.46
CA GLY A 485 -42.91 -4.50 -0.75
C GLY A 485 -41.78 -5.46 -0.38
N GLY A 486 -40.71 -4.98 0.26
CA GLY A 486 -39.51 -5.73 0.59
C GLY A 486 -39.30 -5.88 2.10
N THR A 487 -38.07 -6.29 2.45
CA THR A 487 -37.64 -6.46 3.83
C THR A 487 -37.39 -5.12 4.51
N THR A 488 -37.58 -5.08 5.83
CA THR A 488 -37.10 -3.98 6.68
C THR A 488 -35.84 -4.43 7.42
N TRP A 489 -34.77 -3.66 7.30
CA TRP A 489 -33.53 -3.88 8.04
C TRP A 489 -33.43 -2.89 9.18
N VAL A 490 -33.10 -3.37 10.38
CA VAL A 490 -32.64 -2.53 11.48
C VAL A 490 -31.17 -2.87 11.73
N LEU A 491 -30.31 -1.93 11.42
CA LEU A 491 -28.86 -2.06 11.51
C LEU A 491 -28.35 -1.22 12.66
N LYS A 492 -27.32 -1.74 13.32
CA LYS A 492 -26.58 -1.06 14.38
C LYS A 492 -25.08 -1.25 14.18
N PRO A 493 -24.24 -0.31 14.65
CA PRO A 493 -22.79 -0.52 14.64
C PRO A 493 -22.43 -1.80 15.40
N SER A 494 -21.57 -2.65 14.84
CA SER A 494 -21.10 -3.87 15.55
C SER A 494 -20.26 -3.56 16.78
N HIS A 495 -19.63 -2.37 16.83
CA HIS A 495 -18.82 -1.89 17.95
C HIS A 495 -18.99 -0.38 18.07
N PRO A 496 -18.72 0.20 19.25
CA PRO A 496 -18.63 1.64 19.42
C PRO A 496 -17.66 2.25 18.39
N ARG A 497 -18.06 3.33 17.73
CA ARG A 497 -17.22 4.13 16.83
C ARG A 497 -17.37 5.59 17.19
N ASP A 498 -16.27 6.31 17.30
CA ASP A 498 -16.35 7.71 17.72
C ASP A 498 -16.91 8.62 16.62
N TYR A 499 -16.78 8.20 15.36
CA TYR A 499 -16.82 9.13 14.24
C TYR A 499 -17.78 8.78 13.09
N GLU A 500 -17.55 7.64 12.41
CA GLU A 500 -18.30 7.28 11.21
C GLU A 500 -18.66 5.79 11.21
N TRP A 501 -19.87 5.50 10.76
CA TRP A 501 -20.39 4.16 10.59
C TRP A 501 -20.92 3.97 9.16
N THR A 502 -20.24 3.13 8.38
CA THR A 502 -20.79 2.63 7.12
C THR A 502 -21.87 1.60 7.42
N VAL A 503 -23.11 1.93 7.10
CA VAL A 503 -24.28 1.09 7.41
C VAL A 503 -24.32 -0.10 6.44
N GLY A 504 -24.15 0.14 5.15
CA GLY A 504 -24.21 -0.89 4.13
C GLY A 504 -24.27 -0.33 2.71
N THR A 505 -24.38 -1.24 1.74
CA THR A 505 -24.59 -0.90 0.34
C THR A 505 -25.86 -1.57 -0.19
N ILE A 506 -26.71 -0.80 -0.88
CA ILE A 506 -27.84 -1.31 -1.65
C ILE A 506 -27.42 -1.35 -3.13
N THR A 507 -27.46 -2.51 -3.75
CA THR A 507 -27.19 -2.68 -5.18
C THR A 507 -28.48 -3.08 -5.86
N VAL A 508 -28.86 -2.33 -6.90
CA VAL A 508 -30.05 -2.58 -7.69
C VAL A 508 -29.62 -3.05 -9.07
N VAL A 509 -30.13 -4.20 -9.51
CA VAL A 509 -29.87 -4.78 -10.83
C VAL A 509 -31.20 -5.18 -11.45
N GLY A 510 -31.67 -4.39 -12.41
CA GLY A 510 -33.03 -4.52 -12.93
C GLY A 510 -34.07 -4.29 -11.83
N ASP A 511 -34.93 -5.29 -11.59
CA ASP A 511 -35.96 -5.25 -10.53
C ASP A 511 -35.47 -5.87 -9.21
N GLU A 512 -34.26 -6.43 -9.17
CA GLU A 512 -33.70 -7.04 -7.96
C GLU A 512 -32.97 -6.00 -7.11
N ILE A 513 -33.25 -6.01 -5.80
CA ILE A 513 -32.60 -5.14 -4.83
C ILE A 513 -31.86 -5.98 -3.80
N HIS A 514 -30.54 -5.81 -3.75
CA HIS A 514 -29.64 -6.54 -2.87
C HIS A 514 -29.06 -5.60 -1.82
N MET A 515 -29.31 -5.86 -0.54
CA MET A 515 -28.71 -5.11 0.57
C MET A 515 -27.56 -5.91 1.19
N ALA A 516 -26.37 -5.31 1.22
CA ALA A 516 -25.19 -5.85 1.89
C ALA A 516 -24.83 -4.97 3.11
N PRO A 517 -25.19 -5.38 4.34
CA PRO A 517 -24.84 -4.63 5.54
C PRO A 517 -23.32 -4.71 5.81
N TYR A 518 -22.72 -3.60 6.23
CA TYR A 518 -21.32 -3.56 6.64
C TYR A 518 -21.23 -3.80 8.15
N ALA A 519 -20.64 -4.94 8.53
CA ALA A 519 -20.26 -5.33 9.90
C ALA A 519 -21.15 -4.70 11.00
N GLY A 520 -22.33 -5.28 11.23
CA GLY A 520 -23.31 -4.85 12.24
C GLY A 520 -24.25 -6.01 12.62
N GLU A 521 -24.88 -5.95 13.79
CA GLU A 521 -25.98 -6.85 14.11
C GLU A 521 -27.16 -6.52 13.19
N THR A 522 -27.62 -7.52 12.42
CA THR A 522 -28.81 -7.36 11.57
C THR A 522 -30.01 -7.97 12.30
N VAL A 523 -30.94 -7.12 12.72
CA VAL A 523 -32.24 -7.59 13.21
C VAL A 523 -33.24 -7.46 12.06
N LEU A 524 -33.62 -8.60 11.49
CA LEU A 524 -34.71 -8.65 10.52
C LEU A 524 -36.03 -8.58 11.30
N SER A 525 -36.79 -7.50 11.12
CA SER A 525 -38.18 -7.45 11.61
C SER A 525 -39.07 -8.08 10.56
N SER A 526 -39.67 -9.23 10.89
CA SER A 526 -40.75 -9.86 10.12
C SER A 526 -42.01 -9.02 10.11
#